data_AF-A0A7S1ES97-F1
#
_entry.id   AF-A0A7S1ES97-F1
#
_cell.length_a   1.000
_cell.length_b   1.000
_cell.length_c   1.000
_cell.angle_alpha   90.00
_cell.angle_beta   90.00
_cell.angle_gamma   90.00
#
_symmetry.space_group_name_H-M   'P 1'
#
loop_
_entity.id
_entity.type
_entity.pdbx_description
1 polymer ?
#
loop_
_entity_poly.entity_id
_entity_poly.type
_entity_poly.pdbx_seq_one_letter_code
_entity_poly.pdbx_strand_id
1 'polypeptide(L)'
;MNSRLPVLGLADWNPHGLALLMVFREGSINFWCDDDFRINLKWLGLRSTHFEDYNIPEESFEEVKGNDVAVVKRLLCESEAVTENHKYQSELLKMLEQGTLQLQAMYSFGLPWFSQVFIPELVRSADYI
;
A
#
# COMPACT_ATOMS: atom_id res chain seq x y z
N MET A 1 9.99 -24.11 3.90
CA MET A 1 9.17 -24.46 2.72
C MET A 1 9.61 -23.58 1.57
N ASN A 2 10.07 -24.15 0.45
CA ASN A 2 10.82 -23.44 -0.60
C ASN A 2 9.97 -23.11 -1.84
N SER A 3 8.72 -22.67 -1.63
CA SER A 3 7.83 -22.21 -2.70
C SER A 3 8.21 -20.78 -3.08
N ARG A 4 8.89 -20.61 -4.22
CA ARG A 4 9.34 -19.33 -4.82
C ARG A 4 8.19 -18.53 -5.45
N LEU A 5 7.01 -18.51 -4.83
CA LEU A 5 5.89 -17.73 -5.35
C LEU A 5 6.05 -16.28 -4.90
N PRO A 6 6.01 -15.29 -5.82
CA PRO A 6 6.01 -13.89 -5.43
C PRO A 6 4.74 -13.59 -4.63
N VAL A 7 4.91 -12.91 -3.50
CA VAL A 7 3.79 -12.46 -2.66
C VAL A 7 3.57 -10.97 -2.90
N LEU A 8 2.38 -10.63 -3.39
CA LEU A 8 1.99 -9.27 -3.73
C LEU A 8 0.86 -8.85 -2.79
N GLY A 9 1.06 -7.76 -2.07
CA GLY A 9 0.07 -7.16 -1.17
C GLY A 9 -0.69 -6.04 -1.86
N LEU A 10 -2.01 -6.04 -1.70
CA LEU A 10 -2.90 -4.97 -2.14
C LEU A 10 -3.65 -4.45 -0.92
N ALA A 11 -3.62 -3.13 -0.72
CA ALA A 11 -4.30 -2.47 0.38
C ALA A 11 -4.81 -1.09 -0.06
N ASP A 12 -5.66 -0.49 0.77
CA ASP A 12 -6.09 0.90 0.61
C ASP A 12 -4.87 1.82 0.54
N TRP A 13 -5.00 2.92 -0.21
CA TRP A 13 -3.99 3.96 -0.26
C TRP A 13 -4.17 4.89 0.94
N ASN A 14 -3.77 4.38 2.10
CA ASN A 14 -3.75 5.11 3.36
C ASN A 14 -2.64 4.57 4.28
N PRO A 15 -2.25 5.32 5.33
CA PRO A 15 -1.16 4.90 6.21
C PRO A 15 -1.43 3.59 6.94
N HIS A 16 -2.69 3.28 7.22
CA HIS A 16 -3.11 2.04 7.87
C HIS A 16 -2.95 0.81 6.98
N GLY A 17 -3.31 0.92 5.70
CA GLY A 17 -3.12 -0.10 4.68
C GLY A 17 -1.65 -0.43 4.50
N LEU A 18 -0.81 0.60 4.42
CA LEU A 18 0.64 0.38 4.34
C LEU A 18 1.20 -0.25 5.63
N ALA A 19 0.75 0.20 6.81
CA ALA A 19 1.16 -0.40 8.07
C ALA A 19 0.78 -1.88 8.17
N LEU A 20 -0.39 -2.28 7.66
CA LEU A 20 -0.78 -3.69 7.58
C LEU A 20 0.19 -4.49 6.71
N LEU A 21 0.59 -3.98 5.56
CA LEU A 21 1.56 -4.64 4.68
C LEU A 21 2.94 -4.76 5.34
N MET A 22 3.37 -3.75 6.09
CA MET A 22 4.65 -3.78 6.82
C MET A 22 4.65 -4.87 7.91
N VAL A 23 3.53 -5.13 8.58
CA VAL A 23 3.45 -6.23 9.57
C VAL A 23 3.75 -7.59 8.93
N PHE A 24 3.28 -7.84 7.70
CA PHE A 24 3.60 -9.09 6.99
C PHE A 24 5.04 -9.13 6.46
N ARG A 25 5.61 -7.97 6.12
CA ARG A 25 6.96 -7.86 5.56
C ARG A 25 8.05 -7.92 6.64
N GLU A 26 7.86 -7.21 7.73
CA GLU A 26 8.87 -6.96 8.78
C GLU A 26 8.53 -7.64 10.11
N GLY A 27 7.33 -8.22 10.24
CA GLY A 27 6.81 -8.68 11.51
C GLY A 27 6.15 -7.54 12.31
N SER A 28 5.46 -7.90 13.40
CA SER A 28 4.85 -6.92 14.29
C SER A 28 5.77 -6.63 15.47
N ILE A 29 6.03 -5.36 15.77
CA ILE A 29 6.84 -4.93 16.95
C ILE A 29 6.23 -5.46 18.27
N ASN A 30 4.90 -5.63 18.32
CA ASN A 30 4.19 -6.11 19.52
C ASN A 30 4.09 -7.63 19.62
N PHE A 31 4.51 -8.36 18.59
CA PHE A 31 4.49 -9.81 18.58
C PHE A 31 5.94 -10.27 18.48
N TRP A 32 6.41 -10.98 19.49
CA TRP A 32 7.62 -11.81 19.44
C TRP A 32 7.49 -12.93 18.37
N CYS A 33 7.27 -12.54 17.13
CA CYS A 33 7.20 -13.45 16.01
C CYS A 33 8.64 -13.70 15.60
N ASP A 34 9.08 -14.95 15.75
CA ASP A 34 10.31 -15.43 15.16
C ASP A 34 10.38 -14.99 13.68
N ASP A 35 11.58 -14.70 13.17
CA ASP A 35 11.85 -14.25 11.79
C ASP A 35 11.16 -15.13 10.72
N ASP A 36 10.79 -16.36 11.08
CA ASP A 36 10.13 -17.38 10.25
C ASP A 36 8.77 -16.96 9.65
N PHE A 37 8.13 -15.89 10.14
CA PHE A 37 6.86 -15.42 9.60
C PHE A 37 6.98 -14.20 8.67
N ARG A 38 8.18 -13.64 8.50
CA ARG A 38 8.43 -12.53 7.57
C ARG A 38 8.32 -13.03 6.14
N ILE A 39 7.53 -12.33 5.32
CA ILE A 39 7.35 -12.65 3.91
C ILE A 39 7.96 -11.53 3.08
N ASN A 40 8.67 -11.89 2.00
CA ASN A 40 9.09 -10.91 0.98
C ASN A 40 7.88 -10.43 0.18
N LEU A 41 7.02 -9.64 0.84
CA LEU A 41 5.82 -9.04 0.31
C LEU A 41 6.19 -7.76 -0.42
N LYS A 42 5.70 -7.64 -1.65
CA LYS A 42 5.81 -6.41 -2.45
C LYS A 42 4.46 -5.75 -2.53
N TRP A 43 4.42 -4.44 -2.34
CA TRP A 43 3.20 -3.66 -2.44
C TRP A 43 2.85 -3.45 -3.91
N LEU A 44 1.76 -4.08 -4.35
CA LEU A 44 1.25 -4.01 -5.72
C LEU A 44 0.60 -2.65 -6.02
N GLY A 45 0.04 -2.02 -4.99
CA GLY A 45 -0.78 -0.82 -5.09
C GLY A 45 -1.96 -0.86 -4.13
N LEU A 46 -2.88 0.08 -4.20
CA LEU A 46 -2.97 1.26 -5.08
C LEU A 46 -1.90 2.33 -4.73
N ARG A 47 -1.45 3.16 -5.68
CA ARG A 47 -0.38 4.19 -5.50
C ARG A 47 -0.74 5.46 -6.23
N SER A 48 -0.11 6.56 -5.85
CA SER A 48 -0.35 7.89 -6.41
C SER A 48 -0.20 7.97 -7.93
N THR A 49 0.74 7.24 -8.52
CA THR A 49 0.95 7.22 -9.98
C THR A 49 -0.25 6.67 -10.74
N HIS A 50 -0.96 5.70 -10.14
CA HIS A 50 -2.16 5.11 -10.75
C HIS A 50 -3.32 6.12 -10.82
N PHE A 51 -3.31 7.15 -9.98
CA PHE A 51 -4.42 8.12 -9.93
C PHE A 51 -4.48 8.97 -11.19
N GLU A 52 -3.31 9.33 -11.71
CA GLU A 52 -3.16 10.04 -12.98
C GLU A 52 -3.59 9.15 -14.16
N ASP A 53 -3.21 7.87 -14.14
CA ASP A 53 -3.53 6.91 -15.21
C ASP A 53 -5.04 6.62 -15.31
N TYR A 54 -5.75 6.54 -14.17
CA TYR A 54 -7.17 6.17 -14.11
C TYR A 54 -8.13 7.34 -13.92
N ASN A 55 -7.61 8.58 -13.80
CA ASN A 55 -8.39 9.79 -13.61
C ASN A 55 -9.43 9.67 -12.47
N ILE A 56 -8.94 9.31 -11.29
CA ILE A 56 -9.79 9.08 -10.11
C ILE A 56 -10.40 10.41 -9.65
N PRO A 57 -11.73 10.49 -9.45
CA PRO A 57 -12.38 11.73 -9.01
C PRO A 57 -11.86 12.20 -7.65
N GLU A 58 -11.64 13.52 -7.51
CA GLU A 58 -11.17 14.15 -6.26
C GLU A 58 -12.13 13.87 -5.08
N GLU A 59 -13.44 13.82 -5.33
CA GLU A 59 -14.43 13.43 -4.31
C GLU A 59 -14.30 12.00 -3.77
N SER A 60 -13.46 11.16 -4.38
CA SER A 60 -13.17 9.82 -3.84
C SER A 60 -12.19 9.85 -2.66
N PHE A 61 -11.44 10.94 -2.51
CA PHE A 61 -10.42 11.07 -1.47
C PHE A 61 -11.05 11.44 -0.12
N GLU A 62 -10.63 10.75 0.93
CA GLU A 62 -10.97 11.07 2.31
C GLU A 62 -9.95 12.01 2.93
N GLU A 63 -10.43 12.95 3.76
CA GLU A 63 -9.59 13.83 4.55
C GLU A 63 -8.68 13.03 5.51
N VAL A 64 -7.45 13.51 5.66
CA VAL A 64 -6.44 12.94 6.56
C VAL A 64 -6.89 13.10 8.01
N LYS A 65 -7.02 11.99 8.73
CA LYS A 65 -7.41 11.97 10.14
C LYS A 65 -6.18 12.18 11.02
N GLY A 66 -6.36 12.72 12.23
CA GLY A 66 -5.23 12.93 13.16
C GLY A 66 -4.45 11.65 13.47
N ASN A 67 -5.12 10.49 13.45
CA ASN A 67 -4.47 9.19 13.62
C ASN A 67 -3.58 8.79 12.43
N ASP A 68 -3.91 9.22 11.21
CA ASP A 68 -3.12 8.95 10.02
C ASP A 68 -1.74 9.60 10.13
N VAL A 69 -1.67 10.84 10.60
CA VAL A 69 -0.40 11.57 10.82
C VAL A 69 0.50 10.84 11.81
N ALA A 70 -0.07 10.27 12.87
CA ALA A 70 0.70 9.48 13.85
C ALA A 70 1.25 8.20 13.23
N VAL A 71 0.45 7.49 12.42
CA VAL A 71 0.88 6.27 11.72
C VAL A 71 1.96 6.57 10.70
N VAL A 72 1.84 7.65 9.92
CA VAL A 72 2.88 8.07 8.96
C VAL A 72 4.20 8.33 9.66
N LYS A 73 4.20 9.12 10.73
CA LYS A 73 5.42 9.40 11.52
C LYS A 73 6.06 8.13 12.05
N ARG A 74 5.26 7.20 12.57
CA ARG A 74 5.75 5.90 13.04
C ARG A 74 6.40 5.11 11.91
N LEU A 75 5.74 4.98 10.76
CA LEU A 75 6.29 4.23 9.62
C LEU A 75 7.60 4.85 9.10
N LEU A 76 7.68 6.17 9.01
CA LEU A 76 8.89 6.88 8.55
C LEU A 76 10.07 6.75 9.51
N CYS A 77 9.84 6.45 10.79
CA CYS A 77 10.88 6.33 11.80
C CYS A 77 11.25 4.88 12.15
N GLU A 78 10.28 3.96 12.10
CA GLU A 78 10.40 2.63 12.70
C GLU A 78 10.39 1.48 11.69
N SER A 79 9.88 1.66 10.46
CA SER A 79 9.85 0.60 9.45
C SER A 79 11.13 0.60 8.61
N GLU A 80 11.85 -0.52 8.62
CA GLU A 80 13.10 -0.69 7.85
C GLU A 80 12.85 -0.55 6.34
N ALA A 81 11.84 -1.20 5.80
CA ALA A 81 11.46 -1.12 4.38
C ALA A 81 11.06 0.31 3.98
N VAL A 82 10.39 1.06 4.85
CA VAL A 82 10.00 2.45 4.57
C VAL A 82 11.22 3.36 4.65
N THR A 83 12.07 3.22 5.66
CA THR A 83 13.28 4.05 5.84
C THR A 83 14.31 3.83 4.73
N GLU A 84 14.44 2.62 4.20
CA GLU A 84 15.38 2.28 3.14
C GLU A 84 14.87 2.59 1.72
N ASN A 85 13.56 2.79 1.53
CA ASN A 85 12.97 2.96 0.21
C ASN A 85 12.13 4.25 0.10
N HIS A 86 12.70 5.24 -0.59
CA HIS A 86 12.08 6.53 -0.84
C HIS A 86 10.73 6.47 -1.54
N LYS A 87 10.39 5.38 -2.25
CA LYS A 87 9.07 5.24 -2.88
C LYS A 87 7.98 5.14 -1.82
N TYR A 88 8.18 4.38 -0.74
CA TYR A 88 7.20 4.33 0.36
C TYR A 88 7.08 5.68 1.06
N GLN A 89 8.21 6.36 1.29
CA GLN A 89 8.24 7.69 1.91
C GLN A 89 7.45 8.70 1.07
N SER A 90 7.66 8.70 -0.25
CA SER A 90 6.94 9.59 -1.16
C SER A 90 5.43 9.32 -1.14
N GLU A 91 5.00 8.06 -1.16
CA GLU A 91 3.58 7.71 -1.08
C GLU A 91 2.96 8.16 0.25
N LEU A 92 3.64 7.96 1.38
CA LEU A 92 3.17 8.41 2.70
C LEU A 92 3.03 9.93 2.79
N LEU A 93 3.98 10.68 2.24
CA LEU A 93 3.89 12.14 2.20
C LEU A 93 2.75 12.62 1.30
N LYS A 94 2.57 11.99 0.13
CA LYS A 94 1.44 12.28 -0.76
C LYS A 94 0.09 11.99 -0.09
N MET A 95 -0.02 10.95 0.73
CA MET A 95 -1.24 10.68 1.52
C MET A 95 -1.54 11.83 2.49
N LEU A 96 -0.51 12.45 3.08
CA LEU A 96 -0.71 13.61 3.96
C LEU A 96 -1.10 14.89 3.21
N GLU A 97 -0.70 15.00 1.93
CA GLU A 97 -0.99 16.17 1.09
C GLU A 97 -2.33 16.09 0.38
N GLN A 98 -2.68 14.92 -0.19
CA GLN A 98 -3.83 14.73 -1.08
C GLN A 98 -5.04 14.10 -0.37
N GLY A 99 -4.86 13.51 0.81
CA GLY A 99 -5.87 12.69 1.46
C GLY A 99 -5.59 11.21 1.30
N THR A 100 -6.58 10.39 1.61
CA THR A 100 -6.48 8.93 1.54
C THR A 100 -7.52 8.36 0.61
N LEU A 101 -7.30 7.15 0.09
CA LEU A 101 -8.21 6.54 -0.87
C LEU A 101 -8.44 5.07 -0.55
N GLN A 102 -9.71 4.68 -0.44
CA GLN A 102 -10.09 3.28 -0.30
C GLN A 102 -10.00 2.56 -1.65
N LEU A 103 -9.56 1.29 -1.66
CA LEU A 103 -9.57 0.46 -2.86
C LEU A 103 -10.96 0.35 -3.49
N GLN A 104 -12.00 0.42 -2.66
CA GLN A 104 -13.40 0.33 -3.08
C GLN A 104 -13.81 1.49 -3.97
N ALA A 105 -13.10 2.62 -3.94
CA ALA A 105 -13.28 3.71 -4.90
C ALA A 105 -13.10 3.21 -6.35
N MET A 106 -12.28 2.17 -6.57
CA MET A 106 -12.03 1.58 -7.89
C MET A 106 -13.24 0.79 -8.41
N TYR A 107 -14.20 0.47 -7.55
CA TYR A 107 -15.44 -0.20 -7.99
C TYR A 107 -16.36 0.73 -8.78
N SER A 108 -16.13 2.05 -8.75
CA SER A 108 -16.80 3.02 -9.62
C SER A 108 -16.56 2.71 -11.11
N PHE A 109 -15.41 2.14 -11.47
CA PHE A 109 -15.09 1.65 -12.82
C PHE A 109 -15.70 0.28 -13.13
N GLY A 110 -16.32 -0.37 -12.15
CA GLY A 110 -16.95 -1.68 -12.25
C GLY A 110 -16.06 -2.82 -11.71
N LEU A 111 -16.69 -3.76 -11.00
CA LEU A 111 -16.02 -4.93 -10.44
C LEU A 111 -15.29 -5.81 -11.50
N PRO A 112 -15.86 -6.04 -12.71
CA PRO A 112 -15.13 -6.76 -13.76
C PRO A 112 -13.87 -6.02 -14.21
N TRP A 113 -13.92 -4.69 -14.31
CA TRP A 113 -12.74 -3.90 -14.67
C TRP A 113 -11.65 -4.02 -13.60
N PHE A 114 -12.00 -3.87 -12.32
CA PHE A 114 -11.04 -4.01 -11.23
C PHE A 114 -10.34 -5.39 -11.22
N SER A 115 -11.12 -6.47 -11.35
CA SER A 115 -10.61 -7.84 -11.25
C SER A 115 -9.93 -8.36 -12.53
N GLN A 116 -10.38 -7.92 -13.71
CA GLN A 116 -9.92 -8.48 -15.00
C GLN A 116 -8.97 -7.56 -15.76
N VAL A 117 -8.94 -6.26 -15.43
CA VAL A 117 -8.08 -5.26 -16.08
C VAL A 117 -7.05 -4.74 -15.10
N PHE A 118 -7.49 -4.02 -14.06
CA PHE A 118 -6.60 -3.30 -13.14
C PHE A 118 -5.60 -4.23 -12.42
N ILE A 119 -6.07 -5.25 -11.70
CA ILE A 119 -5.17 -6.17 -10.98
C ILE A 119 -4.23 -6.93 -11.93
N PRO A 120 -4.71 -7.55 -13.03
CA PRO A 120 -3.82 -8.22 -13.96
C PRO A 120 -2.79 -7.29 -14.62
N GLU A 121 -3.13 -6.03 -14.88
CA GLU A 121 -2.21 -5.05 -15.45
C GLU A 121 -1.08 -4.71 -14.48
N LEU A 122 -1.39 -4.41 -13.22
CA LEU A 122 -0.38 -4.16 -12.18
C LEU A 122 0.58 -5.34 -11.98
N VAL A 123 0.04 -6.57 -12.03
CA VAL A 123 0.87 -7.77 -11.90
C VAL A 123 1.78 -7.94 -13.12
N ARG A 124 1.29 -7.66 -14.34
CA ARG A 124 2.07 -7.80 -15.58
C ARG A 124 3.13 -6.71 -15.73
N SER A 125 2.84 -5.47 -15.33
CA SER A 125 3.81 -4.36 -15.38
C SER A 125 4.97 -4.56 -14.40
N ALA A 126 4.79 -5.45 -13.41
CA ALA A 126 5.74 -5.68 -12.31
C ALA A 126 6.09 -4.39 -11.55
N ASP A 127 5.17 -3.43 -11.55
CA ASP A 127 5.34 -2.13 -10.91
C ASP A 127 4.89 -2.16 -9.45
N TYR A 128 5.57 -2.99 -8.67
CA TYR A 128 5.40 -3.12 -7.23
C TYR A 128 6.59 -2.49 -6.47
N ILE A 129 6.38 -2.15 -5.20
CA ILE A 129 7.41 -1.62 -4.27
C ILE A 129 7.78 -2.67 -3.23
#